data_AF-A0A7X6TNW6-F1
#
_entry.id   AF-A0A7X6TNW6-F1
#
_cell.length_a   1.000
_cell.length_b   1.000
_cell.length_c   1.000
_cell.angle_alpha   90.00
_cell.angle_beta   90.00
_cell.angle_gamma   90.00
#
_symmetry.space_group_name_H-M   'P 1'
#
loop_
_entity.id
_entity.type
_entity.pdbx_description
1 polymer ?
#
loop_
_entity_poly.entity_id
_entity_poly.type
_entity_poly.pdbx_seq_one_letter_code
_entity_poly.pdbx_strand_id
1 'polypeptide(L)'
;MRLQVLRAIEEARNAGLIGFAQESYVELEINDEKLKKLYRKLNKVEQQRFFIVSTVKEVRNLEAPDYGLVKVKVLAHSGKKCVRCWNRFESLDENELCPRCAKVYKAYLEKEE
;
A
#
# COMPACT_ATOMS: atom_id res chain seq x y z
N MET A 1 -0.69 15.47 -4.42
CA MET A 1 -0.87 14.36 -3.46
C MET A 1 0.18 13.26 -3.62
N ARG A 2 0.39 12.69 -4.82
CA ARG A 2 1.30 11.54 -4.95
C ARG A 2 2.73 11.82 -4.47
N LEU A 3 3.29 12.97 -4.85
CA LEU A 3 4.62 13.40 -4.43
C LEU A 3 4.71 13.56 -2.90
N GLN A 4 3.67 14.08 -2.26
CA GLN A 4 3.59 14.24 -0.81
C GLN A 4 3.63 12.89 -0.07
N VAL A 5 2.85 11.91 -0.54
CA VAL A 5 2.86 10.56 0.05
C VAL A 5 4.21 9.87 -0.17
N LEU A 6 4.81 10.01 -1.35
CA LEU A 6 6.15 9.46 -1.60
C LEU A 6 7.22 10.11 -0.71
N ARG A 7 7.11 11.42 -0.47
CA ARG A 7 8.00 12.13 0.46
C ARG A 7 7.89 11.56 1.88
N ALA A 8 6.68 11.33 2.39
CA ALA A 8 6.47 10.72 3.70
C ALA A 8 7.07 9.29 3.78
N ILE A 9 6.95 8.51 2.69
CA ILE A 9 7.56 7.17 2.60
C ILE A 9 9.10 7.26 2.60
N GLU A 10 9.68 8.25 1.92
CA GLU A 10 11.13 8.48 1.93
C GLU A 10 11.64 8.86 3.31
N GLU A 11 10.92 9.76 4.00
CA GLU A 11 11.24 10.16 5.38
C GLU A 11 11.18 8.94 6.33
N ALA A 12 10.19 8.06 6.17
CA ALA A 12 10.11 6.80 6.92
C ALA A 12 11.26 5.84 6.61
N ARG A 13 11.74 5.78 5.36
CA ARG A 13 12.92 4.98 4.98
C ARG A 13 14.19 5.53 5.61
N ASN A 14 14.40 6.84 5.54
CA ASN A 14 15.55 7.51 6.14
C ASN A 14 15.58 7.36 7.67
N ALA A 15 14.41 7.22 8.31
CA ALA A 15 14.27 6.92 9.73
C ALA A 15 14.45 5.43 10.09
N GLY A 16 14.67 4.55 9.10
CA GLY A 16 14.83 3.10 9.31
C GLY A 16 13.54 2.36 9.65
N LEU A 17 12.37 3.00 9.54
CA LEU A 17 11.08 2.38 9.85
C LEU A 17 10.69 1.29 8.83
N ILE A 18 11.07 1.49 7.57
CA ILE A 18 10.81 0.58 6.45
C ILE A 18 12.04 0.52 5.55
N GLY A 19 12.28 -0.61 4.87
CA GLY A 19 13.29 -0.70 3.81
C GLY A 19 12.71 -0.32 2.45
N PHE A 20 11.55 -0.89 2.11
CA PHE A 20 10.90 -0.70 0.81
C PHE A 20 9.51 -0.09 0.95
N ALA A 21 9.03 0.63 -0.09
CA ALA A 21 7.67 1.20 -0.10
C ALA A 21 6.58 0.13 0.10
N GLN A 22 6.80 -1.07 -0.44
CA GLN A 22 5.90 -2.22 -0.26
C GLN A 22 5.82 -2.70 1.19
N GLU A 23 6.73 -2.29 2.08
CA GLU A 23 6.64 -2.57 3.51
C GLU A 23 5.79 -1.55 4.26
N SER A 24 5.22 -0.57 3.56
CA SER A 24 4.41 0.48 4.16
C SER A 24 2.95 0.06 4.34
N TYR A 25 2.41 0.44 5.49
CA TYR A 25 1.00 0.69 5.72
C TYR A 25 0.82 2.20 5.86
N VAL A 26 0.04 2.80 4.94
CA VAL A 26 -0.14 4.25 4.88
C VAL A 26 -1.53 4.63 5.37
N GLU A 27 -1.61 5.52 6.35
CA GLU A 27 -2.84 6.24 6.66
C GLU A 27 -2.79 7.61 6.00
N LEU A 28 -3.87 7.95 5.30
CA LEU A 28 -3.96 9.11 4.44
C LEU A 28 -5.20 9.92 4.77
N GLU A 29 -5.02 11.19 5.12
CA GLU A 29 -6.10 12.16 5.13
C GLU A 29 -5.92 13.11 3.96
N ILE A 30 -6.96 13.27 3.13
CA ILE A 30 -6.94 14.17 1.98
C ILE A 30 -7.66 15.47 2.36
N ASN A 31 -6.91 16.57 2.29
CA ASN A 31 -7.37 17.91 2.66
C ASN A 31 -8.23 18.54 1.54
N ASP A 32 -7.91 18.30 0.27
CA ASP A 32 -8.64 18.84 -0.87
C ASP A 32 -9.82 17.94 -1.31
N GLU A 33 -11.05 18.47 -1.24
CA GLU A 33 -12.27 17.70 -1.53
C GLU A 33 -12.41 17.28 -3.00
N LYS A 34 -11.90 18.06 -3.96
CA LYS A 34 -11.94 17.66 -5.39
C LYS A 34 -11.03 16.47 -5.63
N LEU A 35 -9.83 16.52 -5.07
CA LEU A 35 -8.83 15.47 -5.16
C LEU A 35 -9.28 14.21 -4.41
N LYS A 36 -9.93 14.36 -3.25
CA LYS A 36 -10.55 13.27 -2.50
C LYS A 36 -11.62 12.54 -3.32
N LYS A 37 -12.50 13.30 -4.00
CA LYS A 37 -13.50 12.73 -4.92
C LYS A 37 -12.86 11.95 -6.07
N LEU A 38 -11.78 12.47 -6.66
CA LEU A 38 -11.05 11.77 -7.72
C LEU A 38 -10.36 10.51 -7.20
N TYR A 39 -9.71 10.58 -6.03
CA TYR A 39 -9.02 9.45 -5.41
C TYR A 39 -9.98 8.29 -5.08
N ARG A 40 -11.18 8.60 -4.58
CA ARG A 40 -12.21 7.61 -4.27
C ARG A 40 -12.80 6.89 -5.49
N LYS A 41 -12.51 7.34 -6.72
CA LYS A 41 -12.86 6.59 -7.94
C LYS A 41 -11.95 5.37 -8.16
N LEU A 42 -10.75 5.38 -7.60
CA LEU A 42 -9.84 4.24 -7.63
C LEU A 42 -10.32 3.19 -6.64
N ASN A 43 -10.37 1.93 -7.06
CA ASN A 43 -10.61 0.84 -6.13
C ASN A 43 -9.40 0.65 -5.18
N LYS A 44 -9.59 -0.12 -4.09
CA LYS A 44 -8.56 -0.33 -3.07
C LYS A 44 -7.22 -0.82 -3.65
N VAL A 45 -7.25 -1.70 -4.65
CA VAL A 45 -6.04 -2.23 -5.28
C VAL A 45 -5.32 -1.15 -6.09
N GLU A 46 -6.06 -0.32 -6.82
CA GLU A 46 -5.51 0.80 -7.56
C GLU A 46 -4.92 1.87 -6.64
N GLN A 47 -5.57 2.16 -5.51
CA GLN A 47 -5.06 3.08 -4.50
C GLN A 47 -3.70 2.61 -3.94
N GLN A 48 -3.57 1.33 -3.60
CA GLN A 48 -2.31 0.74 -3.15
C GLN A 48 -1.22 0.81 -4.23
N ARG A 49 -1.56 0.48 -5.48
CA ARG A 49 -0.63 0.54 -6.63
C ARG A 49 -0.19 1.97 -6.93
N PHE A 50 -1.08 2.94 -6.78
CA PHE A 50 -0.79 4.35 -7.06
C PHE A 50 0.38 4.87 -6.21
N PHE A 51 0.48 4.41 -4.97
CA PHE A 51 1.58 4.74 -4.05
C PHE A 51 2.67 3.65 -3.96
N ILE A 52 2.49 2.50 -4.60
CA ILE A 52 3.43 1.36 -4.57
C ILE A 52 3.65 0.85 -3.13
N VAL A 53 2.55 0.78 -2.36
CA VAL A 53 2.55 0.29 -0.97
C VAL A 53 1.68 -0.95 -0.83
N SER A 54 1.84 -1.68 0.28
CA SER A 54 1.01 -2.85 0.55
C SER A 54 -0.40 -2.50 0.97
N THR A 55 -0.53 -1.51 1.85
CA THR A 55 -1.83 -1.02 2.30
C THR A 55 -1.83 0.50 2.35
N VAL A 56 -2.92 1.10 1.86
CA VAL A 56 -3.28 2.49 2.12
C VAL A 56 -4.72 2.54 2.62
N LYS A 57 -4.98 3.35 3.65
CA LYS A 57 -6.32 3.63 4.15
C LYS A 57 -6.56 5.13 4.20
N GLU A 58 -7.64 5.56 3.58
CA GLU A 58 -8.17 6.91 3.82
C GLU A 58 -8.82 6.94 5.21
N VAL A 59 -8.45 7.93 6.02
CA VAL A 59 -9.00 8.13 7.37
C VAL A 59 -9.42 9.59 7.57
N ARG A 60 -10.07 9.88 8.70
CA ARG A 60 -10.47 11.24 9.11
C ARG A 60 -9.83 11.59 10.46
N ASN A 61 -9.56 12.87 10.67
CA ASN A 61 -8.92 13.40 11.87
C ASN A 61 -7.55 12.77 12.14
N LEU A 62 -6.76 12.59 11.10
CA LEU A 62 -5.42 12.00 11.18
C LEU A 62 -4.46 12.97 11.87
N GLU A 63 -3.90 12.52 12.99
CA GLU A 63 -2.78 13.17 13.66
C GLU A 63 -1.46 12.70 13.01
N ALA A 64 -0.98 13.47 12.03
CA ALA A 64 0.24 13.20 11.28
C ALA A 64 0.79 14.49 10.65
N PRO A 65 2.05 14.50 10.17
CA PRO A 65 2.60 15.63 9.43
C PRO A 65 1.72 16.02 8.22
N ASP A 66 1.48 17.31 8.07
CA ASP A 66 0.73 17.88 6.95
C ASP A 66 1.69 18.28 5.82
N TYR A 67 1.45 17.73 4.63
CA TYR A 67 2.22 18.00 3.42
C TYR A 67 1.44 18.92 2.44
N GLY A 68 0.49 19.70 2.97
CA GLY A 68 -0.35 20.67 2.28
C GLY A 68 -1.63 20.05 1.70
N LEU A 69 -1.49 19.11 0.76
CA LEU A 69 -2.65 18.44 0.14
C LEU A 69 -3.17 17.25 0.94
N VAL A 70 -2.32 16.69 1.80
CA VAL A 70 -2.59 15.47 2.54
C VAL A 70 -1.82 15.46 3.86
N LYS A 71 -2.41 14.84 4.88
CA LYS A 71 -1.66 14.34 6.05
C LYS A 71 -1.37 12.87 5.84
N VAL A 72 -0.15 12.46 6.19
CA VAL A 72 0.33 11.11 5.88
C VAL A 72 1.02 10.52 7.10
N LYS A 73 0.56 9.35 7.54
CA LYS A 73 1.25 8.53 8.53
C LYS A 73 1.73 7.25 7.86
N VAL A 74 3.02 6.99 7.97
CA VAL A 74 3.63 5.75 7.46
C VAL A 74 3.94 4.85 8.63
N LEU A 75 3.53 3.60 8.53
CA LEU A 75 3.79 2.53 9.49
C LEU A 75 4.44 1.35 8.75
N ALA A 76 5.28 0.59 9.46
CA ALA A 76 5.70 -0.72 8.97
C ALA A 76 4.50 -1.66 8.92
N HIS A 77 4.29 -2.33 7.80
CA HIS A 77 3.19 -3.26 7.62
C HIS A 77 3.48 -4.56 8.38
N SER A 78 2.59 -4.95 9.29
CA SER A 78 2.71 -6.16 10.12
C SER A 78 2.47 -7.48 9.39
N GLY A 79 2.29 -7.44 8.06
CA GLY A 79 1.89 -8.60 7.26
C GLY A 79 3.06 -9.45 6.82
N LYS A 80 2.76 -10.65 6.33
CA LYS A 80 3.76 -11.52 5.68
C LYS A 80 3.98 -11.09 4.24
N LYS A 81 5.25 -11.14 3.79
CA LYS A 81 5.63 -10.78 2.41
C LYS A 81 5.20 -11.89 1.45
N CYS A 82 4.43 -11.56 0.43
CA CYS A 82 4.18 -12.47 -0.67
C CYS A 82 5.45 -12.64 -1.51
N VAL A 83 5.93 -13.87 -1.70
CA VAL A 83 7.20 -14.14 -2.42
C VAL A 83 7.17 -13.71 -3.89
N ARG A 84 5.99 -13.64 -4.50
CA ARG A 84 5.83 -13.27 -5.91
C ARG A 84 5.72 -11.77 -6.16
N CYS A 85 4.89 -11.06 -5.39
CA CYS A 85 4.60 -9.64 -5.66
C CYS A 85 5.22 -8.67 -4.65
N TRP A 86 5.84 -9.22 -3.59
CA TRP A 86 6.54 -8.50 -2.52
C TRP A 86 5.68 -7.57 -1.66
N ASN A 87 4.40 -7.43 -1.97
CA ASN A 87 3.44 -6.84 -1.05
C ASN A 87 3.20 -7.73 0.17
N ARG A 88 2.80 -7.09 1.26
CA ARG A 88 2.54 -7.63 2.59
C ARG A 88 1.03 -7.87 2.72
N PHE A 89 0.66 -9.02 3.30
CA PHE A 89 -0.72 -9.41 3.52
C PHE A 89 -0.88 -10.00 4.92
N GLU A 90 -2.07 -9.90 5.51
CA GLU A 90 -2.39 -10.51 6.80
C GLU A 90 -2.38 -12.04 6.72
N SER A 91 -2.80 -12.59 5.57
CA SER A 91 -2.82 -14.02 5.28
C SER A 91 -2.25 -14.29 3.89
N LEU A 92 -1.48 -15.37 3.80
CA LEU A 92 -0.94 -15.95 2.57
C LEU A 92 -1.33 -17.43 2.55
N ASP A 93 -1.33 -18.04 1.37
CA ASP A 93 -1.48 -19.50 1.26
C ASP A 93 -0.20 -20.24 1.70
N GLU A 94 -0.23 -21.58 1.62
CA GLU A 94 0.89 -22.47 1.95
C GLU A 94 2.16 -22.23 1.13
N ASN A 95 2.04 -21.58 -0.03
CA ASN A 95 3.16 -21.24 -0.92
C ASN A 95 3.65 -19.80 -0.69
N GLU A 96 3.24 -19.15 0.39
CA GLU A 96 3.52 -17.75 0.69
C GLU A 96 3.02 -16.79 -0.42
N LEU A 97 1.92 -17.16 -1.08
CA LEU A 97 1.29 -16.36 -2.14
C LEU A 97 0.04 -15.66 -1.63
N CYS A 98 -0.14 -14.41 -2.06
CA CYS A 98 -1.41 -13.71 -1.85
C CYS A 98 -2.47 -14.24 -2.83
N PRO A 99 -3.77 -14.02 -2.58
CA PRO A 99 -4.84 -14.58 -3.41
C PRO A 99 -4.70 -14.30 -4.91
N ARG A 100 -4.20 -13.12 -5.29
CA ARG A 100 -3.93 -12.76 -6.69
C ARG A 100 -2.81 -13.64 -7.28
N CYS A 101 -1.72 -13.78 -6.54
CA CYS A 101 -0.54 -14.51 -6.98
C CYS A 101 -0.81 -16.03 -7.04
N ALA A 102 -1.54 -16.54 -6.05
CA ALA A 102 -2.00 -17.93 -5.98
C ALA A 102 -2.90 -18.30 -7.16
N LYS A 103 -3.87 -17.43 -7.51
CA LYS A 103 -4.76 -17.66 -8.68
C LYS A 103 -3.97 -17.84 -9.97
N VAL A 104 -2.97 -17.00 -10.20
CA VAL A 104 -2.15 -17.09 -11.42
C VAL A 104 -1.18 -18.27 -11.37
N TYR A 105 -0.70 -18.65 -10.19
CA TYR A 105 0.14 -19.84 -10.01
C TYR A 105 -0.63 -21.13 -10.32
N LYS A 106 -1.85 -21.29 -9.76
CA LYS A 106 -2.72 -22.45 -10.03
C LYS A 106 -3.06 -22.59 -11.52
N ALA A 107 -3.45 -21.48 -12.16
CA ALA A 107 -3.75 -21.47 -13.60
C ALA A 107 -2.53 -21.75 -14.50
N TYR A 108 -1.31 -21.71 -13.96
CA TYR A 108 -0.11 -22.15 -14.68
C TYR A 108 0.07 -23.67 -14.56
N LEU A 109 -0.12 -24.23 -13.36
CA LEU A 109 -0.03 -25.68 -13.12
C LEU A 109 -1.07 -26.46 -13.93
N GLU A 110 -2.31 -25.98 -13.99
CA GLU A 110 -3.40 -26.59 -14.76
C GLU A 110 -3.18 -26.60 -16.29
N LYS A 111 -2.15 -25.91 -16.79
CA LYS A 111 -1.80 -25.89 -18.22
C LYS A 111 -0.68 -26.86 -18.59
N GLU A 112 0.05 -27.37 -17.60
CA GLU A 112 1.14 -28.34 -17.80
C GLU A 112 0.64 -29.80 -17.62
N GLU A 113 -0.59 -29.99 -17.15
CA GLU A 113 -1.34 -31.25 -17.15
C GLU A 113 -2.19 -31.43 -18.42
#